data_AF-E3ZUM2-F1
#
_entry.id   AF-E3ZUM2-F1
#
_cell.length_a   1.000
_cell.length_b   1.000
_cell.length_c   1.000
_cell.angle_alpha   90.00
_cell.angle_beta   90.00
_cell.angle_gamma   90.00
#
_symmetry.space_group_name_H-M   'P 1'
#
loop_
_entity.id
_entity.type
_entity.pdbx_description
1 polymer ?
#
loop_
_entity_poly.entity_id
_entity_poly.type
_entity_poly.pdbx_seq_one_letter_code
_entity_poly.pdbx_strand_id
1 'polypeptide(L)'
;NHFNPKKILDDMRYLSSEKSVPIENLVQSFNIETLEGKDMSKYSNLLNQAIDSMISVKEEKDIDSLFTTGGTTALENDINGLNDFELIDFLVVRGE
;
A
#
# COMPACT_ATOMS: atom_id res chain seq x y z
N ASN A 1 -2.90 12.15 4.83
CA ASN A 1 -1.86 12.30 3.79
C ASN A 1 -1.30 10.93 3.41
N HIS A 2 -2.06 10.12 2.66
CA HIS A 2 -1.67 8.76 2.24
C HIS A 2 -1.07 8.71 0.81
N PHE A 3 -0.80 9.88 0.22
CA PHE A 3 -0.43 10.05 -1.19
C PHE A 3 0.89 10.82 -1.37
N ASN A 4 1.75 10.87 -0.35
CA ASN A 4 3.06 11.49 -0.50
C ASN A 4 4.12 10.39 -0.66
N PRO A 5 4.40 9.94 -1.91
CA PRO A 5 5.32 8.84 -2.16
C PRO A 5 6.71 9.12 -1.61
N LYS A 6 7.15 10.38 -1.63
CA LYS A 6 8.44 10.78 -1.06
C LYS A 6 8.52 10.49 0.43
N LYS A 7 7.47 10.82 1.19
CA LYS A 7 7.45 10.58 2.64
C LYS A 7 7.51 9.09 2.96
N ILE A 8 6.73 8.27 2.24
CA ILE A 8 6.75 6.81 2.41
C ILE A 8 8.15 6.25 2.14
N LEU A 9 8.79 6.67 1.04
CA LEU A 9 10.15 6.24 0.71
C LEU A 9 11.19 6.73 1.71
N ASP A 10 11.06 7.95 2.22
CA ASP A 10 11.94 8.49 3.28
C ASP A 10 11.79 7.68 4.59
N ASP A 11 10.56 7.32 4.98
CA ASP A 11 10.27 6.48 6.15
C ASP A 11 10.83 5.07 5.97
N MET A 12 10.64 4.45 4.80
CA MET A 12 11.24 3.14 4.46
C MET A 12 12.77 3.18 4.53
N ARG A 13 13.39 4.23 3.98
CA ARG A 13 14.85 4.42 4.05
C ARG A 13 15.34 4.57 5.48
N TYR A 14 14.59 5.29 6.32
CA TYR A 14 14.94 5.49 7.72
C TYR A 14 14.91 4.18 8.51
N LEU A 15 13.85 3.38 8.36
CA LEU A 15 13.69 2.09 9.06
C LEU A 15 14.75 1.06 8.67
N SER A 16 15.14 1.08 7.39
CA SER A 16 16.19 0.20 6.84
C SER A 16 17.60 0.80 6.97
N SER A 17 17.74 1.97 7.59
CA SER A 17 19.06 2.59 7.77
C SER A 17 19.98 1.66 8.54
N GLU A 18 21.25 1.63 8.13
CA GLU A 18 22.30 0.75 8.66
C GLU A 18 22.10 -0.77 8.42
N LYS A 19 20.98 -1.18 7.81
CA LYS A 19 20.68 -2.58 7.48
C LYS A 19 20.87 -2.80 5.99
N SER A 20 22.07 -3.22 5.59
CA SER A 20 22.34 -3.58 4.19
C SER A 20 21.79 -4.96 3.81
N VAL A 21 21.40 -5.77 4.79
CA VAL A 21 20.84 -7.11 4.61
C VAL A 21 19.59 -7.29 5.48
N PRO A 22 18.63 -8.14 5.06
CA PRO A 22 17.48 -8.49 5.89
C PRO A 22 17.91 -9.15 7.21
N ILE A 23 17.14 -8.91 8.27
CA ILE A 23 17.38 -9.53 9.58
C ILE A 23 16.89 -10.98 9.53
N GLU A 24 17.81 -11.96 9.56
CA GLU A 24 17.51 -13.39 9.36
C GLU A 24 16.40 -13.91 10.27
N ASN A 25 16.42 -13.57 11.56
CA ASN A 25 15.40 -14.03 12.52
C ASN A 25 13.98 -13.55 12.14
N LEU A 26 13.87 -12.32 11.64
CA LEU A 26 12.59 -11.75 11.21
C LEU A 26 12.12 -12.39 9.89
N VAL A 27 13.06 -12.65 8.97
CA VAL A 27 12.77 -13.35 7.71
C VAL A 27 12.27 -14.76 8.00
N GLN A 28 12.94 -15.52 8.87
CA GLN A 28 12.50 -16.87 9.25
C GLN A 28 11.11 -16.86 9.90
N SER A 29 10.87 -15.93 10.83
CA SER A 29 9.56 -15.77 11.46
C SER A 29 8.46 -15.49 10.42
N PHE A 30 8.75 -14.63 9.45
CA PHE A 30 7.82 -14.30 8.37
C PHE A 30 7.58 -15.47 7.42
N ASN A 31 8.61 -16.21 7.07
CA ASN A 31 8.51 -17.38 6.19
C ASN A 31 7.73 -18.53 6.84
N ILE A 32 7.91 -18.76 8.14
CA ILE A 32 7.11 -19.76 8.88
C ILE A 32 5.62 -19.37 8.85
N GLU A 33 5.31 -18.09 9.09
CA GLU A 33 3.93 -17.60 9.07
C GLU A 33 3.29 -17.72 7.68
N THR A 34 4.06 -17.45 6.63
CA THR A 34 3.56 -17.41 5.24
C THR A 34 3.75 -18.71 4.49
N LEU A 35 4.24 -19.78 5.14
CA LEU A 35 4.61 -21.03 4.49
C LEU A 35 5.57 -20.81 3.30
N GLU A 36 6.65 -20.08 3.53
CA GLU A 36 7.62 -19.63 2.52
C GLU A 36 6.93 -18.82 1.39
N GLY A 37 6.02 -17.92 1.77
CA GLY A 37 5.26 -17.09 0.83
C GLY A 37 4.13 -17.81 0.08
N LYS A 38 3.83 -19.08 0.39
CA LYS A 38 2.72 -19.81 -0.24
C LYS A 38 1.35 -19.36 0.27
N ASP A 39 1.27 -18.99 1.55
CA ASP A 39 0.05 -18.42 2.15
C ASP A 39 0.28 -16.95 2.49
N MET A 40 -0.07 -16.10 1.54
CA MET A 40 -0.06 -14.64 1.68
C MET A 40 -1.46 -14.08 1.92
N SER A 41 -2.46 -14.92 2.17
CA SER A 41 -3.89 -14.53 2.17
C SER A 41 -4.17 -13.37 3.13
N LYS A 42 -3.55 -13.39 4.32
CA LYS A 42 -3.63 -12.32 5.32
C LYS A 42 -3.11 -10.98 4.78
N TYR A 43 -1.94 -11.00 4.14
CA TYR A 43 -1.30 -9.79 3.62
C TYR A 43 -2.01 -9.27 2.36
N SER A 44 -2.44 -10.16 1.48
CA SER A 44 -3.27 -9.81 0.31
C SER A 44 -4.60 -9.19 0.74
N ASN A 45 -5.23 -9.69 1.81
CA ASN A 45 -6.46 -9.09 2.33
C ASN A 45 -6.23 -7.68 2.91
N LEU A 46 -5.09 -7.43 3.55
CA LEU A 46 -4.72 -6.09 4.03
C LEU A 46 -4.44 -5.14 2.86
N LEU A 47 -3.76 -5.63 1.83
CA LEU A 47 -3.52 -4.87 0.59
C LEU A 47 -4.85 -4.47 -0.07
N ASN A 48 -5.79 -5.41 -0.18
CA ASN A 48 -7.12 -5.15 -0.72
C ASN A 48 -7.85 -4.07 0.05
N GLN A 49 -7.88 -4.16 1.39
CA GLN A 49 -8.51 -3.13 2.22
C GLN A 49 -7.87 -1.75 2.05
N ALA A 50 -6.55 -1.69 1.87
CA ALA A 50 -5.87 -0.43 1.62
C ALA A 50 -6.23 0.16 0.25
N ILE A 51 -6.31 -0.68 -0.78
CA ILE A 51 -6.76 -0.28 -2.13
C ILE A 51 -8.21 0.19 -2.10
N ASP A 52 -9.11 -0.58 -1.49
CA ASP A 52 -10.53 -0.23 -1.35
C ASP A 52 -10.68 1.12 -0.62
N SER A 53 -9.91 1.34 0.46
CA SER A 53 -9.89 2.62 1.16
C SER A 53 -9.38 3.77 0.29
N MET A 54 -8.41 3.54 -0.60
CA MET A 54 -7.96 4.57 -1.55
C MET A 54 -9.04 4.89 -2.59
N ILE A 55 -9.76 3.88 -3.10
CA ILE A 55 -10.85 4.05 -4.06
C ILE A 55 -11.98 4.85 -3.41
N SER A 56 -12.43 4.49 -2.22
CA SER A 56 -13.49 5.24 -1.53
C SER A 56 -13.11 6.70 -1.28
N VAL A 57 -11.86 6.99 -0.88
CA VAL A 57 -11.38 8.37 -0.69
C VAL A 57 -11.29 9.14 -2.02
N LYS A 58 -11.01 8.44 -3.13
CA LYS A 58 -11.01 9.04 -4.48
C LYS A 58 -12.45 9.40 -4.88
N GLU A 59 -13.40 8.47 -4.73
CA GLU A 59 -14.82 8.69 -5.03
C GLU A 59 -15.39 9.86 -4.21
N GLU A 60 -15.11 9.93 -2.91
CA GLU A 60 -15.53 11.05 -2.06
C GLU A 60 -14.99 12.40 -2.57
N LYS A 61 -13.71 12.45 -2.96
CA LYS A 61 -13.10 13.67 -3.53
C LYS A 61 -13.67 14.04 -4.89
N ASP A 62 -13.98 13.06 -5.72
CA ASP A 62 -14.57 13.29 -7.03
C ASP A 62 -16.00 13.86 -6.89
N ILE A 63 -16.76 13.39 -5.89
CA ILE A 63 -18.05 13.97 -5.50
C ILE A 63 -17.87 15.41 -4.98
N ASP A 64 -16.92 15.66 -4.08
CA ASP A 64 -16.66 17.03 -3.60
C ASP A 64 -16.26 17.96 -4.77
N SER A 65 -15.48 17.47 -5.73
CA SER A 65 -15.10 18.21 -6.93
C SER A 65 -16.30 18.52 -7.84
N LEU A 66 -17.32 17.66 -7.89
CA LEU A 66 -18.57 17.91 -8.63
C LEU A 66 -19.35 19.12 -8.08
N PHE A 67 -19.21 19.42 -6.79
CA PHE A 67 -19.88 20.55 -6.13
C PHE A 67 -19.03 21.83 -6.08
N THR A 68 -17.79 21.80 -6.59
CA THR A 68 -16.96 23.01 -6.74
C THR A 68 -17.18 23.70 -8.09
N THR A 69 -17.24 25.04 -8.09
CA THR A 69 -17.53 25.84 -9.30
C THR A 69 -16.39 25.73 -10.32
N GLY A 70 -16.62 24.98 -11.41
CA GLY A 70 -15.62 24.66 -12.44
C GLY A 70 -15.58 23.18 -12.87
N GLY A 71 -16.51 22.37 -12.35
CA GLY A 71 -16.58 20.93 -12.55
C GLY A 71 -16.56 20.47 -14.00
N THR A 72 -15.50 19.72 -14.36
CA THR A 72 -15.48 18.70 -15.42
C THR A 72 -14.13 17.97 -15.33
N THR A 73 -14.01 17.02 -14.40
CA THR A 73 -13.00 15.93 -14.44
C THR A 73 -13.56 14.62 -13.85
N ALA A 74 -14.88 14.53 -13.66
CA ALA A 74 -15.53 13.60 -12.74
C ALA A 74 -15.60 12.12 -13.19
N LEU A 75 -15.00 11.73 -14.32
CA LEU A 75 -15.23 10.40 -14.91
C LEU A 75 -14.01 9.79 -15.63
N GLU A 76 -12.79 10.31 -15.45
CA GLU A 76 -11.67 9.90 -16.32
C GLU A 76 -10.75 8.78 -15.79
N ASN A 77 -10.92 8.27 -14.56
CA ASN A 77 -10.02 7.22 -14.04
C ASN A 77 -10.75 6.23 -13.13
N ASP A 78 -11.52 5.32 -13.73
CA ASP A 78 -12.04 4.14 -13.04
C ASP A 78 -10.86 3.26 -12.59
N ILE A 79 -10.72 3.08 -11.27
CA ILE A 79 -9.71 2.19 -10.67
C ILE A 79 -10.39 0.83 -10.46
N ASN A 80 -10.04 -0.16 -11.28
CA ASN A 80 -10.56 -1.54 -11.26
C ASN A 80 -9.84 -2.42 -10.20
N GLY A 81 -9.79 -1.92 -8.96
CA GLY A 81 -9.25 -2.67 -7.82
C GLY A 81 -7.80 -3.13 -8.02
N LEU A 82 -7.46 -4.32 -7.51
CA LEU A 82 -6.11 -4.91 -7.56
C LEU A 82 -5.46 -4.98 -8.94
N ASN A 83 -6.24 -5.09 -10.02
CA ASN A 83 -5.69 -5.30 -11.37
C ASN A 83 -4.94 -4.09 -11.91
N ASP A 84 -5.19 -2.91 -11.35
CA ASP A 84 -4.53 -1.66 -11.73
C ASP A 84 -3.27 -1.38 -10.88
N PHE A 85 -2.92 -2.28 -9.97
CA PHE A 85 -1.76 -2.15 -9.10
C PHE A 85 -0.76 -3.27 -9.33
N GLU A 86 0.51 -2.90 -9.40
CA GLU A 86 1.63 -3.84 -9.38
C GLU A 86 2.34 -3.76 -8.02
N LEU A 87 2.60 -4.91 -7.42
CA LEU A 87 3.39 -5.00 -6.20
C LEU A 87 4.88 -4.95 -6.57
N ILE A 88 5.57 -3.90 -6.13
CA ILE A 88 7.00 -3.70 -6.39
C ILE A 88 7.87 -4.32 -5.28
N ASP A 89 7.49 -4.16 -4.01
CA ASP A 89 8.29 -4.60 -2.87
C ASP A 89 7.46 -4.82 -1.59
N PHE A 90 7.98 -5.62 -0.67
CA PHE A 90 7.45 -5.83 0.68
C PHE A 90 8.44 -5.37 1.75
N LEU A 91 8.07 -4.34 2.51
CA LEU A 91 8.76 -3.99 3.75
C LEU A 91 7.98 -4.49 4.96
N VAL A 92 8.52 -5.49 5.65
CA VAL A 92 7.94 -6.04 6.88
C VAL A 92 8.63 -5.41 8.09
N VAL A 93 7.87 -4.69 8.90
CA VAL A 93 8.34 -4.09 10.16
C VAL A 93 7.76 -4.89 11.33
N ARG A 94 8.63 -5.47 12.17
CA ARG A 94 8.25 -6.23 13.37
C ARG A 94 9.07 -5.74 14.56
N GLY A 95 8.43 -5.68 15.72
CA GLY A 95 9.16 -5.55 16.99
C GLY A 95 9.87 -6.86 17.32
N GLU A 96 10.98 -6.76 18.04
CA GLU A 96 11.61 -7.91 18.70
C GLU A 96 10.70 -8.53 19.78
#